data_AF-A0A962UMN3-F1
#
_entry.id   AF-A0A962UMN3-F1
#
_cell.length_a   1.000
_cell.length_b   1.000
_cell.length_c   1.000
_cell.angle_alpha   90.00
_cell.angle_beta   90.00
_cell.angle_gamma   90.00
#
_symmetry.space_group_name_H-M   'P 1'
#
loop_
_entity.id
_entity.type
_entity.pdbx_description
1 polymer ?
#
loop_
_entity_poly.entity_id
_entity_poly.type
_entity_poly.pdbx_seq_one_letter_code
_entity_poly.pdbx_strand_id
1 'polypeptide(L)'
;MKTQMMRMAAGLVLGIAVINAAAVTAGEQNAAAPSFKMLIEVPSPLGFEATLERLEENAKDMGWKVPSKWKVDFQANLMKVTDTDIGPNQVLKMCEPFAAVKLLLKD
;
A
#
# COMPACT_ATOMS: atom_id res chain seq x y z
N MET A 1 -48.27 -36.87 -19.14
CA MET A 1 -47.38 -35.75 -19.55
C MET A 1 -46.53 -35.14 -18.43
N LYS A 2 -46.68 -35.51 -17.14
CA LYS A 2 -45.85 -34.93 -16.06
C LYS A 2 -44.56 -35.71 -15.71
N THR A 3 -44.42 -36.95 -16.17
CA THR A 3 -43.32 -37.85 -15.76
C THR A 3 -42.15 -37.93 -16.76
N GLN A 4 -42.28 -37.33 -17.94
CA GLN A 4 -41.23 -37.29 -18.97
C GLN A 4 -40.41 -35.99 -18.92
N MET A 5 -40.96 -34.89 -18.40
CA MET A 5 -40.22 -33.62 -18.25
C MET A 5 -39.17 -33.66 -17.13
N MET A 6 -39.34 -34.52 -16.12
CA MET A 6 -38.43 -34.57 -14.98
C MET A 6 -37.14 -35.36 -15.26
N ARG A 7 -37.08 -36.11 -16.38
CA ARG A 7 -35.89 -36.88 -16.77
C ARG A 7 -34.92 -36.11 -17.67
N MET A 8 -35.38 -35.06 -18.37
CA MET A 8 -34.47 -34.20 -19.13
C MET A 8 -33.75 -33.15 -18.27
N ALA A 9 -34.31 -32.75 -17.12
CA ALA A 9 -33.65 -31.85 -16.18
C ALA A 9 -32.48 -32.52 -15.44
N ALA A 10 -32.52 -33.84 -15.23
CA ALA A 10 -31.44 -34.58 -14.56
C ALA A 10 -30.25 -34.89 -15.50
N GLY A 11 -30.49 -34.99 -16.81
CA GLY A 11 -29.42 -35.25 -17.80
C GLY A 11 -28.57 -34.02 -18.15
N LEU A 12 -29.12 -32.81 -17.97
CA LEU A 12 -28.40 -31.56 -18.27
C LEU A 12 -27.49 -31.10 -17.11
N VAL A 13 -27.79 -31.51 -15.87
CA VAL A 13 -27.00 -31.09 -14.69
C VAL A 13 -25.74 -31.95 -14.48
N LEU A 14 -25.71 -33.19 -15.00
CA LEU A 14 -24.50 -34.03 -14.96
C LEU A 14 -23.53 -33.81 -16.15
N GLY A 15 -23.94 -33.11 -17.21
CA GLY A 15 -23.11 -32.86 -18.39
C GLY A 15 -22.16 -31.65 -18.27
N ILE A 16 -22.37 -30.77 -17.28
CA ILE A 16 -21.57 -29.53 -17.10
C ILE A 16 -20.36 -29.77 -16.17
N ALA A 17 -20.27 -30.92 -15.50
CA ALA A 17 -19.21 -31.19 -14.52
C ALA A 17 -17.90 -31.77 -15.11
N VAL A 18 -17.81 -32.09 -16.40
CA VAL A 18 -16.67 -32.88 -16.94
C VAL A 18 -15.84 -32.16 -18.02
N ILE A 19 -16.17 -30.92 -18.42
CA ILE A 19 -15.36 -30.20 -19.43
C ILE A 19 -14.23 -29.35 -18.80
N ASN A 20 -14.22 -29.15 -17.48
CA ASN A 20 -13.22 -28.29 -16.83
C ASN A 20 -11.92 -29.00 -16.37
N ALA A 21 -11.70 -30.28 -16.73
CA ALA A 21 -10.58 -31.06 -16.20
C ALA A 21 -9.33 -31.11 -17.10
N ALA A 22 -9.29 -30.44 -18.26
CA ALA A 22 -8.15 -30.56 -19.20
C ALA A 22 -7.54 -29.24 -19.70
N ALA A 23 -7.98 -28.07 -19.21
CA ALA A 23 -7.37 -26.79 -19.58
C ALA A 23 -6.60 -26.09 -18.44
N VAL A 24 -6.52 -26.69 -17.25
CA VAL A 24 -5.76 -26.16 -16.12
C VAL A 24 -4.42 -26.89 -16.01
N THR A 25 -3.52 -26.69 -16.98
CA THR A 25 -2.07 -26.79 -16.79
C THR A 25 -1.34 -26.22 -18.00
N ALA A 26 -1.57 -24.94 -18.29
CA ALA A 26 -0.52 -24.11 -18.89
C ALA A 26 -0.31 -22.98 -17.89
N GLY A 27 0.53 -23.27 -16.89
CA GLY A 27 0.95 -22.29 -15.92
C GLY A 27 1.67 -21.17 -16.63
N GLU A 28 0.93 -20.15 -17.03
CA GLU A 28 1.41 -18.78 -16.92
C GLU A 28 1.62 -18.55 -15.43
N GLN A 29 2.80 -18.95 -14.96
CA GLN A 29 3.43 -18.28 -13.84
C GLN A 29 3.71 -16.86 -14.30
N ASN A 30 2.67 -16.04 -14.35
CA ASN A 30 2.80 -14.61 -14.15
C ASN A 30 3.37 -14.50 -12.74
N ALA A 31 4.69 -14.60 -12.62
CA ALA A 31 5.40 -14.08 -11.48
C ALA A 31 5.01 -12.62 -11.43
N ALA A 32 4.03 -12.31 -10.58
CA ALA A 32 3.62 -10.94 -10.33
C ALA A 32 4.92 -10.19 -10.01
N ALA A 33 5.31 -9.28 -10.90
CA ALA A 33 6.46 -8.44 -10.66
C ALA A 33 6.26 -7.83 -9.26
N PRO A 34 7.26 -7.86 -8.37
CA PRO A 34 7.09 -7.33 -7.03
C PRO A 34 6.55 -5.91 -7.17
N SER A 35 5.36 -5.66 -6.63
CA SER A 35 4.73 -4.35 -6.71
C SER A 35 5.57 -3.39 -5.87
N PHE A 36 6.55 -2.75 -6.50
CA PHE A 36 7.39 -1.77 -5.84
C PHE A 36 6.51 -0.58 -5.48
N LYS A 37 6.25 -0.40 -4.18
CA LYS A 37 5.56 0.79 -3.68
C LYS A 37 6.60 1.88 -3.47
N MET A 38 6.52 2.93 -4.29
CA MET A 38 7.35 4.13 -4.17
C MET A 38 7.10 4.86 -2.83
N LEU A 39 5.87 4.79 -2.30
CA LEU A 39 5.44 5.44 -1.06
C LEU A 39 4.77 4.41 -0.14
N ILE A 40 5.06 4.52 1.16
CA ILE A 40 4.39 3.76 2.21
C ILE A 40 3.50 4.75 2.97
N GLU A 41 2.20 4.54 2.89
CA GLU A 41 1.20 5.37 3.56
C GLU A 41 0.50 4.52 4.63
N VAL A 42 0.48 5.02 5.86
CA VAL A 42 -0.17 4.36 6.99
C VAL A 42 -1.03 5.41 7.71
N PRO A 43 -2.35 5.20 7.82
CA PRO A 43 -3.21 6.13 8.54
C PRO A 43 -2.91 6.07 10.04
N SER A 44 -2.73 7.23 10.66
CA SER A 44 -2.55 7.33 12.11
C SER A 44 -3.91 7.25 12.82
N PRO A 45 -4.03 6.50 13.94
CA PRO A 45 -5.20 6.58 14.80
C PRO A 45 -5.21 7.85 15.69
N LEU A 46 -4.15 8.67 15.64
CA LEU A 46 -3.99 9.89 16.43
C LEU A 46 -4.29 11.14 15.59
N GLY A 47 -4.48 12.27 16.27
CA GLY A 47 -4.50 13.59 15.63
C GLY A 47 -3.13 13.99 15.06
N PHE A 48 -3.09 15.06 14.27
CA PHE A 48 -1.89 15.50 13.54
C PHE A 48 -0.67 15.71 14.45
N GLU A 49 -0.79 16.57 15.46
CA GLU A 49 0.35 16.87 16.38
C GLU A 49 0.79 15.66 17.18
N ALA A 50 -0.15 14.90 17.73
CA ALA A 50 0.15 13.67 18.47
C ALA A 50 0.82 12.60 17.57
N THR A 51 0.48 12.58 16.28
CA THR A 51 1.16 11.71 15.30
C THR A 51 2.61 12.15 15.11
N LEU A 52 2.87 13.44 14.99
CA LEU A 52 4.24 13.96 14.83
C LEU A 52 5.10 13.66 16.06
N GLU A 53 4.59 13.93 17.25
CA GLU A 53 5.28 13.62 18.51
C GLU A 53 5.61 12.12 18.60
N ARG A 54 4.61 11.26 18.36
CA ARG A 54 4.81 9.81 18.39
C ARG A 54 5.83 9.32 17.35
N LEU A 55 5.82 9.89 16.14
CA LEU A 55 6.80 9.56 15.10
C LEU A 55 8.23 9.94 15.54
N GLU A 56 8.39 11.12 16.14
CA GLU A 56 9.69 11.59 16.62
C GLU A 56 10.23 10.75 17.78
N GLU A 57 9.37 10.39 18.74
CA GLU A 57 9.74 9.51 19.85
C GLU A 57 10.18 8.14 19.34
N ASN A 58 9.34 7.49 18.52
CA ASN A 58 9.66 6.18 17.97
C ASN A 58 10.96 6.21 17.15
N ALA A 59 11.19 7.25 16.36
CA ALA A 59 12.42 7.41 15.60
C ALA A 59 13.64 7.47 16.52
N LYS A 60 13.58 8.31 17.57
CA LYS A 60 14.67 8.43 18.57
C LYS A 60 14.93 7.11 19.28
N ASP A 61 13.88 6.39 19.67
CA ASP A 61 13.97 5.07 20.33
C ASP A 61 14.64 4.02 19.44
N MET A 62 14.43 4.12 18.11
CA MET A 62 15.08 3.26 17.12
C MET A 62 16.51 3.73 16.73
N GLY A 63 17.05 4.75 17.40
CA GLY A 63 18.39 5.29 17.12
C GLY A 63 18.44 6.26 15.93
N TRP A 64 17.30 6.64 15.36
CA TRP A 64 17.25 7.66 14.31
C TRP A 64 17.42 9.06 14.93
N LYS A 65 18.17 9.91 14.25
CA LYS A 65 18.21 11.34 14.53
C LYS A 65 17.08 12.03 13.77
N VAL A 66 16.33 12.88 14.46
CA VAL A 66 15.34 13.78 13.84
C VAL A 66 15.88 15.22 13.92
N PRO A 67 16.79 15.61 13.02
CA PRO A 67 17.48 16.90 13.10
C PRO A 67 16.56 18.12 12.92
N SER A 68 15.49 18.03 12.14
CA SER A 68 14.63 19.17 11.90
C SER A 68 13.26 18.84 11.33
N LYS A 69 12.28 19.66 11.73
CA LYS A 69 11.06 19.93 10.96
C LYS A 69 11.37 20.97 9.90
N TRP A 70 10.84 20.79 8.70
CA TRP A 70 10.85 21.88 7.73
C TRP A 70 9.97 23.02 8.25
N LYS A 71 10.51 24.24 8.28
CA LYS A 71 9.81 25.46 8.73
C LYS A 71 8.91 26.07 7.66
N VAL A 72 8.77 25.38 6.53
CA VAL A 72 7.95 25.83 5.41
C VAL A 72 6.51 25.41 5.67
N ASP A 73 5.60 26.36 5.56
CA ASP A 73 4.16 26.08 5.54
C ASP A 73 3.75 25.59 4.15
N PHE A 74 3.77 24.27 3.94
CA PHE A 74 3.37 23.75 2.63
C PHE A 74 1.86 23.78 2.42
N GLN A 75 1.05 23.86 3.48
CA GLN A 75 -0.40 24.02 3.32
C GLN A 75 -0.69 25.34 2.62
N ALA A 76 -0.15 26.44 3.17
CA ALA A 76 -0.30 27.76 2.56
C ALA A 76 0.35 27.85 1.17
N ASN A 77 1.49 27.20 0.96
CA ASN A 77 2.17 27.23 -0.33
C ASN A 77 1.43 26.44 -1.42
N LEU A 78 0.91 25.25 -1.09
CA LEU A 78 0.17 24.44 -2.05
C LEU A 78 -1.21 25.03 -2.32
N MET A 79 -1.86 25.66 -1.33
CA MET A 79 -3.10 26.40 -1.55
C MET A 79 -2.93 27.49 -2.64
N LYS A 80 -1.83 28.24 -2.63
CA LYS A 80 -1.55 29.29 -3.63
C LYS A 80 -1.43 28.78 -5.07
N VAL A 81 -1.09 27.50 -5.26
CA VAL A 81 -0.78 26.91 -6.57
C VAL A 81 -1.91 26.00 -7.05
N THR A 82 -2.65 25.39 -6.13
CA THR A 82 -3.65 24.36 -6.42
C THR A 82 -5.09 24.84 -6.18
N ASP A 83 -5.28 26.02 -5.59
CA ASP A 83 -6.58 26.54 -5.12
C ASP A 83 -7.35 25.56 -4.23
N THR A 84 -6.64 24.60 -3.61
CA THR A 84 -7.19 23.52 -2.80
C THR A 84 -6.53 23.48 -1.43
N ASP A 85 -7.33 23.48 -0.37
CA ASP A 85 -6.81 23.26 0.98
C ASP A 85 -6.53 21.77 1.18
N ILE A 86 -5.25 21.44 1.24
CA ILE A 86 -4.76 20.07 1.45
C ILE A 86 -4.73 19.67 2.93
N GLY A 87 -5.07 20.59 3.84
CA GLY A 87 -5.01 20.39 5.27
C GLY A 87 -3.58 20.43 5.87
N PRO A 88 -3.47 20.19 7.19
CA PRO A 88 -2.20 20.22 7.90
C PRO A 88 -1.21 19.20 7.34
N ASN A 89 0.02 19.64 7.12
CA ASN A 89 1.10 18.79 6.64
C ASN A 89 2.44 19.22 7.22
N GLN A 90 3.35 18.26 7.41
CA GLN A 90 4.68 18.52 7.97
C GLN A 90 5.67 17.52 7.38
N VAL A 91 6.80 18.04 6.89
CA VAL A 91 7.94 17.22 6.46
C VAL A 91 8.94 17.11 7.60
N LEU A 92 9.25 15.88 8.01
CA LEU A 92 10.29 15.57 8.99
C LEU A 92 11.55 15.10 8.27
N LYS A 93 12.70 15.73 8.56
CA LYS A 93 13.99 15.21 8.12
C LYS A 93 14.53 14.28 9.19
N MET A 94 14.82 13.04 8.82
CA MET A 94 15.35 12.01 9.72
C MET A 94 16.55 11.29 9.11
N CYS A 95 17.42 10.75 9.96
CA CYS A 95 18.63 10.05 9.54
C CYS A 95 18.99 8.97 10.56
N GLU A 96 19.16 7.73 10.10
CA GLU A 96 19.87 6.69 10.84
C GLU A 96 21.36 6.76 10.42
N PRO A 97 22.26 7.25 11.29
CA PRO A 97 23.63 7.58 10.89
C PRO A 97 24.42 6.38 10.33
N PHE A 98 24.23 5.17 10.86
CA PHE A 98 25.03 4.03 10.44
C PHE A 98 24.59 3.48 9.08
N ALA A 99 23.28 3.45 8.81
CA ALA A 99 22.73 3.16 7.50
C ALA A 99 23.14 4.22 6.47
N ALA A 100 23.11 5.50 6.86
CA ALA A 100 23.54 6.59 5.98
C ALA A 100 25.01 6.44 5.57
N VAL A 101 25.92 6.16 6.51
CA VAL A 101 27.34 5.94 6.20
C VAL A 101 27.55 4.77 5.24
N LYS A 102 26.84 3.65 5.44
CA LYS A 102 26.92 2.48 4.54
C LYS A 102 26.49 2.79 3.10
N LEU A 103 25.58 3.74 2.92
CA LEU A 103 25.13 4.20 1.61
C LEU A 103 26.13 5.20 1.02
N LEU A 104 26.52 6.21 1.80
CA LEU A 104 27.39 7.31 1.35
C LEU A 104 28.82 6.90 1.00
N LEU A 105 29.32 5.78 1.53
CA LEU A 105 30.66 5.27 1.21
C LEU A 105 30.70 4.35 -0.03
N LYS A 106 29.55 4.00 -0.61
CA LYS A 106 29.46 3.10 -1.75
C LYS A 106 29.30 3.82 -3.10
N ASP A 107 28.93 5.10 -3.07
CA ASP A 107 28.91 6.02 -4.22
C ASP A 107 30.21 6.84 -4.28
#